data_AF-A0A7C3YJE3-F1
#
_entry.id   AF-A0A7C3YJE3-F1
#
_cell.length_a   1.000
_cell.length_b   1.000
_cell.length_c   1.000
_cell.angle_alpha   90.00
_cell.angle_beta   90.00
_cell.angle_gamma   90.00
#
_symmetry.space_group_name_H-M   'P 1'
#
loop_
_entity.id
_entity.type
_entity.pdbx_description
1 polymer ?
#
loop_
_entity_poly.entity_id
_entity_poly.type
_entity_poly.pdbx_seq_one_letter_code
_entity_poly.pdbx_strand_id
1 'polypeptide(L)'
;MKRYKVKLCGTTSIESAKMAIDANADYIGVLVNVGMSERSLNVDQAKAIVEFSKIPVMTLLYNMSVDEICHIYDKIKPYGVHLLGNTPIENIGKLKNKLDCQIWLTVYLPAEDQGEVDIEQMKELIKSYESAGADAIVIDTVSKGRYGGTGKTANWDIAKDLVMSVCVPVFLAGGINPENVREAILKVDPYGVDLASGVEIEKGKRDPEKVKKLMAEIRKVEYEVNHTLVIMSESYEETRNIGKVIGKMAFAGSVIALCGELGSGKTTLTQGIAEGLDVHSFVTSPTFVIVNQYKGRLPLYHIDTYRLRSLDDMYELGYEEFFYGDGVTAIEWAQKVEPLLPEEYLRVELEYVSESERKITIKPYGQRYVDIVNQIK
;
A
#
# COMPACT_ATOMS: atom_id res chain seq x y z
N MET A 1 -5.37 7.62 -10.95
CA MET A 1 -5.03 7.43 -9.53
C MET A 1 -5.08 5.94 -9.21
N LYS A 2 -4.03 5.41 -8.57
CA LYS A 2 -3.96 4.05 -8.04
C LYS A 2 -4.99 3.87 -6.93
N ARG A 3 -5.73 2.78 -7.00
CA ARG A 3 -6.73 2.38 -6.00
C ARG A 3 -6.56 0.89 -5.76
N TYR A 4 -6.47 0.48 -4.50
CA TYR A 4 -6.33 -0.92 -4.11
C TYR A 4 -7.70 -1.53 -3.87
N LYS A 5 -7.99 -2.65 -4.52
CA LYS A 5 -9.28 -3.31 -4.39
C LYS A 5 -9.42 -4.01 -3.04
N VAL A 6 -10.63 -4.00 -2.48
CA VAL A 6 -10.91 -4.67 -1.20
C VAL A 6 -11.95 -5.76 -1.38
N LYS A 7 -11.56 -7.00 -1.08
CA LYS A 7 -12.48 -8.14 -0.96
C LYS A 7 -12.67 -8.50 0.50
N LEU A 8 -13.93 -8.44 0.96
CA LEU A 8 -14.30 -8.92 2.30
C LEU A 8 -14.88 -10.33 2.17
N CYS A 9 -14.10 -11.32 2.61
CA CYS A 9 -14.43 -12.73 2.56
C CYS A 9 -15.23 -13.18 3.79
N GLY A 10 -15.68 -14.44 3.79
CA GLY A 10 -16.33 -15.05 4.96
C GLY A 10 -17.72 -14.52 5.27
N THR A 11 -18.45 -14.02 4.26
CA THR A 11 -19.79 -13.45 4.47
C THR A 11 -20.80 -14.57 4.71
N THR A 12 -21.46 -14.53 5.86
CA THR A 12 -22.41 -15.57 6.32
C THR A 12 -23.86 -15.09 6.35
N SER A 13 -24.11 -13.78 6.19
CA SER A 13 -25.44 -13.19 6.31
C SER A 13 -25.62 -11.94 5.43
N ILE A 14 -26.87 -11.56 5.18
CA ILE A 14 -27.25 -10.31 4.51
C ILE A 14 -26.74 -9.09 5.28
N GLU A 15 -26.78 -9.14 6.62
CA GLU A 15 -26.25 -8.08 7.46
C GLU A 15 -24.75 -7.87 7.25
N SER A 16 -23.98 -8.97 7.22
CA SER A 16 -22.54 -8.93 6.94
C SER A 16 -22.27 -8.42 5.52
N ALA A 17 -23.07 -8.83 4.53
CA ALA A 17 -22.98 -8.32 3.16
C ALA A 17 -23.24 -6.80 3.11
N LYS A 18 -24.26 -6.31 3.83
CA LYS A 18 -24.57 -4.89 3.94
C LYS A 18 -23.41 -4.10 4.54
N MET A 19 -22.77 -4.61 5.60
CA MET A 19 -21.58 -3.96 6.18
C MET A 19 -20.45 -3.79 5.16
N ALA A 20 -20.23 -4.76 4.27
CA ALA A 20 -19.23 -4.64 3.21
C ALA A 20 -19.59 -3.58 2.17
N ILE A 21 -20.87 -3.52 1.77
CA ILE A 21 -21.38 -2.52 0.83
C ILE A 21 -21.24 -1.11 1.43
N ASP A 22 -21.69 -0.92 2.67
CA ASP A 22 -21.65 0.37 3.37
C ASP A 22 -20.20 0.84 3.60
N ALA A 23 -19.26 -0.09 3.73
CA ALA A 23 -17.83 0.20 3.81
C ALA A 23 -17.16 0.55 2.47
N ASN A 24 -17.87 0.43 1.34
CA ASN A 24 -17.35 0.54 -0.03
C ASN A 24 -16.32 -0.53 -0.40
N ALA A 25 -16.51 -1.78 0.07
CA ALA A 25 -15.74 -2.91 -0.45
C ALA A 25 -16.03 -3.12 -1.94
N ASP A 26 -15.04 -3.60 -2.69
CA ASP A 26 -15.17 -3.90 -4.12
C ASP A 26 -15.77 -5.28 -4.37
N TYR A 27 -15.49 -6.24 -3.47
CA TYR A 27 -15.95 -7.63 -3.59
C TYR A 27 -16.42 -8.21 -2.26
N ILE A 28 -17.39 -9.11 -2.33
CA ILE A 28 -17.81 -9.97 -1.22
C ILE A 28 -17.41 -11.42 -1.52
N GLY A 29 -16.84 -12.13 -0.56
CA GLY A 29 -16.61 -13.57 -0.64
C GLY A 29 -17.61 -14.37 0.19
N VAL A 30 -18.21 -15.40 -0.41
CA VAL A 30 -19.12 -16.37 0.25
C VAL A 30 -18.59 -17.79 0.05
N LEU A 31 -18.38 -18.54 1.13
CA LEU A 31 -17.98 -19.95 1.05
C LEU A 31 -19.22 -20.83 0.88
N VAL A 32 -19.21 -21.75 -0.09
CA VAL A 32 -20.36 -22.63 -0.36
C VAL A 32 -19.95 -24.08 -0.25
N ASN A 33 -20.69 -24.83 0.59
CA ASN A 33 -20.49 -26.26 0.84
C ASN A 33 -19.05 -26.67 1.23
N VAL A 34 -18.34 -25.81 1.96
CA VAL A 34 -16.99 -26.05 2.48
C VAL A 34 -17.08 -26.57 3.92
N GLY A 35 -17.26 -27.88 4.09
CA GLY A 35 -17.59 -28.50 5.39
C GLY A 35 -16.57 -28.27 6.52
N MET A 36 -15.32 -27.92 6.20
CA MET A 36 -14.28 -27.61 7.20
C MET A 36 -14.34 -26.17 7.73
N SER A 37 -15.21 -25.31 7.17
CA SER A 37 -15.28 -23.89 7.53
C SER A 37 -16.58 -23.55 8.24
N GLU A 38 -16.46 -22.94 9.41
CA GLU A 38 -17.59 -22.35 10.17
C GLU A 38 -18.29 -21.21 9.40
N ARG A 39 -17.69 -20.72 8.32
CA ARG A 39 -18.24 -19.66 7.45
C ARG A 39 -18.97 -20.21 6.22
N SER A 40 -19.06 -21.52 6.08
CA SER A 40 -19.70 -22.14 4.93
C SER A 40 -21.21 -21.98 4.96
N LEU A 41 -21.77 -21.58 3.83
CA LEU A 41 -23.20 -21.53 3.58
C LEU A 41 -23.62 -22.67 2.66
N ASN A 42 -24.92 -22.97 2.66
CA ASN A 42 -25.52 -23.77 1.60
C ASN A 42 -25.81 -22.91 0.36
N VAL A 43 -26.21 -23.56 -0.73
CA VAL A 43 -26.46 -22.90 -2.03
C VAL A 43 -27.57 -21.86 -1.95
N ASP A 44 -28.67 -22.12 -1.24
CA ASP A 44 -29.80 -21.19 -1.15
C ASP A 44 -29.46 -19.94 -0.33
N GLN A 45 -28.72 -20.11 0.77
CA GLN A 45 -28.21 -19.01 1.58
C GLN A 45 -27.24 -18.13 0.79
N ALA A 46 -26.32 -18.74 0.03
CA ALA A 46 -25.39 -18.00 -0.81
C ALA A 46 -26.10 -17.27 -1.95
N LYS A 47 -27.09 -17.91 -2.58
CA LYS A 47 -27.95 -17.28 -3.59
C LYS A 47 -28.66 -16.04 -3.05
N ALA A 48 -29.21 -16.10 -1.84
CA ALA A 48 -29.86 -14.95 -1.22
C ALA A 48 -28.90 -13.76 -1.02
N ILE A 49 -27.63 -14.01 -0.69
CA ILE A 49 -26.60 -12.95 -0.59
C ILE A 49 -26.26 -12.38 -1.97
N VAL A 50 -26.14 -13.22 -2.99
CA VAL A 50 -25.86 -12.81 -4.37
C VAL A 50 -26.98 -11.93 -4.93
N GLU A 51 -28.24 -12.34 -4.74
CA GLU A 51 -29.42 -11.56 -5.18
C GLU A 51 -29.57 -10.24 -4.41
N PHE A 52 -29.17 -10.21 -3.14
CA PHE A 52 -29.19 -8.99 -2.33
C PHE A 52 -28.06 -8.02 -2.69
N SER A 53 -26.87 -8.54 -3.00
CA SER A 53 -25.65 -7.75 -3.11
C SER A 53 -25.67 -6.84 -4.33
N LYS A 54 -25.28 -5.57 -4.12
CA LYS A 54 -25.08 -4.59 -5.19
C LYS A 54 -23.64 -4.53 -5.70
N ILE A 55 -22.73 -5.21 -5.01
CA ILE A 55 -21.33 -5.34 -5.40
C ILE A 55 -21.03 -6.79 -5.81
N PRO A 56 -20.02 -7.01 -6.67
CA PRO A 56 -19.58 -8.34 -7.08
C PRO A 56 -19.43 -9.35 -5.93
N VAL A 57 -20.08 -10.50 -6.06
CA VAL A 57 -19.95 -11.62 -5.13
C VAL A 57 -19.13 -12.73 -5.77
N MET A 58 -18.04 -13.10 -5.11
CA MET A 58 -17.22 -14.26 -5.41
C MET A 58 -17.70 -15.45 -4.58
N THR A 59 -18.07 -16.54 -5.25
CA THR A 59 -18.42 -17.81 -4.59
C THR A 59 -17.17 -18.67 -4.44
N LEU A 60 -16.78 -18.95 -3.20
CA LEU A 60 -15.59 -19.71 -2.86
C LEU A 60 -15.93 -21.21 -2.78
N LEU A 61 -15.20 -22.02 -3.54
CA LEU A 61 -15.44 -23.46 -3.71
C LEU A 61 -14.14 -24.22 -3.45
N TYR A 62 -14.18 -25.31 -2.68
CA TYR A 62 -12.97 -26.05 -2.27
C TYR A 62 -12.92 -27.45 -2.88
N ASN A 63 -11.88 -27.73 -3.68
CA ASN A 63 -11.61 -29.05 -4.30
C ASN A 63 -12.85 -29.73 -4.93
N MET A 64 -13.69 -28.96 -5.61
CA MET A 64 -14.87 -29.49 -6.31
C MET A 64 -14.54 -29.86 -7.75
N SER A 65 -15.26 -30.83 -8.30
CA SER A 65 -15.20 -31.18 -9.72
C SER A 65 -15.80 -30.09 -10.60
N VAL A 66 -15.46 -30.10 -11.89
CA VAL A 66 -16.00 -29.15 -12.89
C VAL A 66 -17.53 -29.18 -12.90
N ASP A 67 -18.15 -30.35 -12.81
CA ASP A 67 -19.60 -30.49 -12.89
C ASP A 67 -20.29 -29.99 -11.62
N GLU A 68 -19.71 -30.21 -10.44
CA GLU A 68 -20.20 -29.63 -9.19
C GLU A 68 -20.13 -28.09 -9.20
N ILE A 69 -19.01 -27.53 -9.70
CA ILE A 69 -18.85 -26.08 -9.83
C ILE A 69 -19.90 -25.52 -10.79
N CYS A 70 -20.11 -26.15 -11.95
CA CYS A 70 -21.14 -25.73 -12.92
C CYS A 70 -22.55 -25.79 -12.30
N HIS A 71 -22.84 -26.85 -11.56
CA HIS A 71 -24.14 -27.01 -10.89
C HIS A 71 -24.41 -25.91 -9.85
N ILE A 72 -23.40 -25.54 -9.06
CA ILE A 72 -23.50 -24.44 -8.09
C ILE A 72 -23.62 -23.10 -8.81
N TYR A 73 -22.81 -22.87 -9.84
CA TYR A 73 -22.87 -21.66 -10.68
C TYR A 73 -24.27 -21.47 -11.27
N ASP A 74 -24.88 -22.50 -11.83
CA ASP A 74 -26.20 -22.38 -12.46
C ASP A 74 -27.32 -21.99 -11.49
N LYS A 75 -27.18 -22.36 -10.21
CA LYS A 75 -28.15 -22.02 -9.17
C LYS A 75 -27.94 -20.60 -8.61
N ILE A 76 -26.69 -20.18 -8.46
CA ILE A 76 -26.32 -18.94 -7.76
C ILE A 76 -26.10 -17.78 -8.73
N LYS A 77 -25.53 -18.03 -9.91
CA LYS A 77 -25.05 -17.05 -10.90
C LYS A 77 -24.24 -15.89 -10.28
N PRO A 78 -23.16 -16.20 -9.53
CA PRO A 78 -22.31 -15.18 -8.93
C PRO A 78 -21.51 -14.41 -9.99
N TYR A 79 -20.91 -13.28 -9.58
CA TYR A 79 -19.97 -12.53 -10.44
C TYR A 79 -18.75 -13.37 -10.83
N GLY A 80 -18.31 -14.25 -9.92
CA GLY A 80 -17.22 -15.16 -10.19
C GLY A 80 -17.16 -16.32 -9.21
N VAL A 81 -16.40 -17.34 -9.59
CA VAL A 81 -16.00 -18.44 -8.71
C VAL A 81 -14.56 -18.23 -8.29
N HIS A 82 -14.28 -18.49 -7.01
CA HIS A 82 -12.95 -18.44 -6.43
C HIS A 82 -12.60 -19.86 -5.96
N LEU A 83 -11.71 -20.53 -6.68
CA LEU A 83 -11.39 -21.92 -6.44
C LEU A 83 -10.26 -22.02 -5.42
N LEU A 84 -10.55 -22.73 -4.33
CA LEU A 84 -9.67 -23.01 -3.22
C LEU A 84 -9.14 -24.46 -3.33
N GLY A 85 -7.96 -24.67 -2.76
CA GLY A 85 -7.27 -25.95 -2.79
C GLY A 85 -6.47 -26.15 -4.08
N ASN A 86 -6.47 -27.38 -4.61
CA ASN A 86 -5.67 -27.74 -5.78
C ASN A 86 -6.60 -28.00 -6.97
N THR A 87 -6.76 -27.00 -7.84
CA THR A 87 -7.54 -27.14 -9.08
C THR A 87 -6.60 -27.52 -10.22
N PRO A 88 -6.78 -28.70 -10.86
CA PRO A 88 -5.98 -29.07 -12.02
C PRO A 88 -6.08 -28.03 -13.14
N ILE A 89 -4.94 -27.72 -13.78
CA ILE A 89 -4.84 -26.68 -14.82
C ILE A 89 -5.85 -26.92 -15.96
N GLU A 90 -6.00 -28.17 -16.39
CA GLU A 90 -6.96 -28.57 -17.43
C GLU A 90 -8.42 -28.27 -17.08
N ASN A 91 -8.76 -28.23 -15.79
CA ASN A 91 -10.12 -27.95 -15.35
C ASN A 91 -10.44 -26.46 -15.43
N ILE A 92 -9.44 -25.58 -15.32
CA ILE A 92 -9.63 -24.13 -15.47
C ILE A 92 -10.11 -23.83 -16.89
N GLY A 93 -9.45 -24.37 -17.91
CA GLY A 93 -9.87 -24.20 -19.31
C GLY A 93 -11.25 -24.77 -19.60
N LYS A 94 -11.60 -25.94 -19.02
CA LYS A 94 -12.96 -26.50 -19.10
C LYS A 94 -14.00 -25.56 -18.47
N LEU A 95 -13.68 -24.96 -17.31
CA LEU A 95 -14.56 -24.03 -16.63
C LEU A 95 -14.73 -22.72 -17.41
N LYS A 96 -13.66 -22.15 -17.98
CA LYS A 96 -13.77 -20.94 -18.82
C LYS A 96 -14.69 -21.13 -20.03
N ASN A 97 -14.76 -22.35 -20.57
CA ASN A 97 -15.67 -22.67 -21.67
C ASN A 97 -17.14 -22.89 -21.23
N LYS A 98 -17.37 -23.20 -19.95
CA LYS A 98 -18.70 -23.54 -19.41
C LYS A 98 -19.33 -22.40 -18.61
N LEU A 99 -18.53 -21.54 -18.00
CA LEU A 99 -18.96 -20.49 -17.09
C LEU A 99 -18.79 -19.12 -17.74
N ASP A 100 -19.81 -18.28 -17.64
CA ASP A 100 -19.78 -16.87 -18.04
C ASP A 100 -19.58 -15.99 -16.80
N CYS A 101 -18.44 -16.18 -16.13
CA CYS A 101 -18.09 -15.46 -14.91
C CYS A 101 -16.57 -15.39 -14.73
N GLN A 102 -16.13 -14.62 -13.73
CA GLN A 102 -14.72 -14.57 -13.35
C GLN A 102 -14.29 -15.89 -12.68
N ILE A 103 -13.05 -16.32 -12.93
CA ILE A 103 -12.43 -17.48 -12.28
C ILE A 103 -11.17 -17.02 -11.57
N TRP A 104 -11.20 -17.05 -10.23
CA TRP A 104 -10.06 -16.69 -9.38
C TRP A 104 -9.46 -17.94 -8.76
N LEU A 105 -8.15 -17.98 -8.60
CA LEU A 105 -7.44 -19.13 -8.02
C LEU A 105 -6.59 -18.71 -6.84
N THR A 106 -6.58 -19.54 -5.80
CA THR A 106 -5.66 -19.35 -4.68
C THR A 106 -4.32 -20.05 -4.93
N VAL A 107 -3.24 -19.34 -4.64
CA VAL A 107 -1.89 -19.90 -4.48
C VAL A 107 -1.48 -19.71 -3.03
N TYR A 108 -1.03 -20.80 -2.40
CA TYR A 108 -0.76 -20.83 -0.98
C TYR A 108 0.73 -20.59 -0.71
N LEU A 109 1.03 -19.52 0.02
CA LEU A 109 2.35 -19.29 0.59
C LEU A 109 2.43 -19.95 1.97
N PRO A 110 3.48 -20.71 2.28
CA PRO A 110 3.74 -21.12 3.64
C PRO A 110 4.01 -19.88 4.51
N ALA A 111 3.63 -19.95 5.78
CA ALA A 111 3.98 -18.92 6.75
C ALA A 111 5.51 -18.79 6.87
N GLU A 112 5.99 -17.60 7.24
CA GLU A 112 7.41 -17.24 7.31
C GLU A 112 8.26 -18.20 8.18
N ASP A 113 7.62 -18.93 9.10
CA ASP A 113 8.26 -19.90 9.99
C ASP A 113 8.24 -21.36 9.48
N GLN A 114 7.79 -21.61 8.25
CA GLN A 114 7.54 -22.96 7.74
C GLN A 114 8.22 -23.24 6.38
N GLY A 115 9.45 -23.74 6.46
CA GLY A 115 10.12 -24.43 5.35
C GLY A 115 10.71 -23.52 4.27
N GLU A 116 11.50 -24.12 3.40
CA GLU A 116 12.08 -23.46 2.24
C GLU A 116 11.00 -23.33 1.15
N VAL A 117 10.86 -22.12 0.60
CA VAL A 117 9.87 -21.82 -0.44
C VAL A 117 10.53 -21.90 -1.80
N ASP A 118 10.07 -22.81 -2.66
CA ASP A 118 10.49 -22.84 -4.06
C ASP A 118 9.71 -21.77 -4.85
N ILE A 119 10.27 -20.56 -4.88
CA ILE A 119 9.66 -19.40 -5.54
C ILE A 119 9.49 -19.64 -7.04
N GLU A 120 10.43 -20.33 -7.69
CA GLU A 120 10.36 -20.57 -9.14
C GLU A 120 9.23 -21.53 -9.49
N GLN A 121 9.05 -22.61 -8.71
CA GLN A 121 7.89 -23.48 -8.86
C GLN A 121 6.56 -22.73 -8.68
N MET A 122 6.48 -21.78 -7.73
CA MET A 122 5.28 -20.97 -7.52
C MET A 122 5.01 -20.02 -8.69
N LYS A 123 6.05 -19.39 -9.25
CA LYS A 123 5.93 -18.55 -10.45
C LYS A 123 5.44 -19.36 -11.65
N GLU A 124 5.98 -20.56 -11.86
CA GLU A 124 5.53 -21.46 -12.93
C GLU A 124 4.07 -21.87 -12.77
N LEU A 125 3.64 -22.16 -11.54
CA LEU A 125 2.24 -22.48 -11.23
C LEU A 125 1.31 -21.30 -11.55
N ILE A 126 1.64 -20.10 -11.08
CA ILE A 126 0.85 -18.88 -11.33
C ILE A 126 0.75 -18.59 -12.83
N LYS A 127 1.85 -18.69 -13.57
CA LYS A 127 1.86 -18.52 -15.03
C LYS A 127 1.01 -19.57 -15.74
N SER A 128 1.01 -20.81 -15.25
CA SER A 128 0.17 -21.88 -15.79
C SER A 128 -1.31 -21.62 -15.55
N TYR A 129 -1.66 -21.09 -14.38
CA TYR A 129 -3.02 -20.65 -14.06
C TYR A 129 -3.48 -19.48 -14.94
N GLU A 130 -2.65 -18.45 -15.10
CA GLU A 130 -2.90 -17.34 -16.02
C GLU A 130 -3.12 -17.84 -17.46
N SER A 131 -2.21 -18.69 -17.96
CA SER A 131 -2.29 -19.26 -19.31
C SER A 131 -3.53 -20.12 -19.53
N ALA A 132 -4.05 -20.76 -18.48
CA ALA A 132 -5.28 -21.54 -18.53
C ALA A 132 -6.56 -20.69 -18.42
N GLY A 133 -6.42 -19.37 -18.22
CA GLY A 133 -7.52 -18.41 -18.23
C GLY A 133 -8.02 -17.97 -16.86
N ALA A 134 -7.21 -18.08 -15.80
CA ALA A 134 -7.53 -17.44 -14.53
C ALA A 134 -7.63 -15.91 -14.72
N ASP A 135 -8.68 -15.29 -14.17
CA ASP A 135 -8.89 -13.85 -14.28
C ASP A 135 -8.22 -13.06 -13.13
N ALA A 136 -7.93 -13.73 -12.02
CA ALA A 136 -7.15 -13.18 -10.91
C ALA A 136 -6.52 -14.30 -10.07
N ILE A 137 -5.47 -13.95 -9.34
CA ILE A 137 -4.77 -14.82 -8.39
C ILE A 137 -4.93 -14.26 -6.99
N VAL A 138 -5.18 -15.13 -6.02
CA VAL A 138 -5.20 -14.80 -4.60
C VAL A 138 -4.02 -15.49 -3.94
N ILE A 139 -3.06 -14.73 -3.44
CA ILE A 139 -1.92 -15.25 -2.69
C ILE A 139 -2.34 -15.31 -1.21
N ASP A 140 -2.54 -16.51 -0.67
CA ASP A 140 -3.01 -16.71 0.71
C ASP A 140 -1.94 -17.38 1.59
N THR A 141 -1.85 -16.94 2.84
CA THR A 141 -0.86 -17.47 3.79
C THR A 141 -1.44 -18.63 4.59
N VAL A 142 -0.79 -19.79 4.54
CA VAL A 142 -1.21 -21.00 5.27
C VAL A 142 -0.28 -21.28 6.45
N SER A 143 -0.87 -21.59 7.61
CA SER A 143 -0.14 -22.19 8.74
C SER A 143 -0.75 -23.54 9.09
N LYS A 144 0.06 -24.61 9.09
CA LYS A 144 -0.28 -25.95 9.62
C LYS A 144 -1.68 -26.49 9.26
N GLY A 145 -1.93 -26.77 7.98
CA GLY A 145 -3.10 -27.55 7.52
C GLY A 145 -4.47 -26.88 7.72
N ARG A 146 -4.50 -25.58 8.04
CA ARG A 146 -5.72 -24.77 8.05
C ARG A 146 -5.67 -23.76 6.91
N TYR A 147 -6.61 -23.88 5.97
CA TYR A 147 -6.77 -22.97 4.85
C TYR A 147 -7.49 -21.69 5.31
N GLY A 148 -6.78 -20.56 5.30
CA GLY A 148 -7.28 -19.24 5.68
C GLY A 148 -7.42 -18.99 7.19
N GLY A 149 -7.39 -17.72 7.58
CA GLY A 149 -7.77 -17.26 8.93
C GLY A 149 -6.80 -17.61 10.07
N THR A 150 -5.51 -17.74 9.78
CA THR A 150 -4.46 -18.17 10.72
C THR A 150 -3.90 -17.05 11.60
N GLY A 151 -4.16 -15.79 11.26
CA GLY A 151 -3.61 -14.61 11.93
C GLY A 151 -2.12 -14.35 11.67
N LYS A 152 -1.45 -15.19 10.87
CA LYS A 152 -0.05 -15.02 10.46
C LYS A 152 0.04 -14.41 9.07
N THR A 153 1.02 -13.54 8.85
CA THR A 153 1.31 -12.89 7.57
C THR A 153 2.24 -13.72 6.70
N ALA A 154 2.10 -13.57 5.38
CA ALA A 154 3.02 -14.16 4.40
C ALA A 154 4.41 -13.50 4.52
N ASN A 155 5.43 -14.20 4.01
CA ASN A 155 6.65 -13.52 3.62
C ASN A 155 6.32 -12.57 2.45
N TRP A 156 6.22 -11.28 2.74
CA TRP A 156 5.82 -10.26 1.77
C TRP A 156 6.88 -10.01 0.69
N ASP A 157 8.15 -10.36 0.91
CA ASP A 157 9.15 -10.28 -0.14
C ASP A 157 8.86 -11.32 -1.24
N ILE A 158 8.50 -12.55 -0.84
CA ILE A 158 8.06 -13.57 -1.78
C ILE A 158 6.77 -13.15 -2.47
N ALA A 159 5.78 -12.64 -1.73
CA ALA A 159 4.53 -12.19 -2.33
C ALA A 159 4.74 -11.09 -3.39
N LYS A 160 5.64 -10.14 -3.13
CA LYS A 160 6.05 -9.09 -4.09
C LYS A 160 6.62 -9.70 -5.36
N ASP A 161 7.55 -10.64 -5.24
CA ASP A 161 8.16 -11.31 -6.40
C ASP A 161 7.13 -12.07 -7.24
N LEU A 162 6.14 -12.69 -6.59
CA LEU A 162 5.05 -13.37 -7.29
C LEU A 162 4.12 -12.38 -8.00
N VAL A 163 3.76 -11.27 -7.36
CA VAL A 163 2.94 -10.19 -7.97
C VAL A 163 3.62 -9.65 -9.24
N MET A 164 4.94 -9.44 -9.21
CA MET A 164 5.70 -8.97 -10.38
C MET A 164 5.83 -10.01 -11.50
N SER A 165 5.50 -11.28 -11.25
CA SER A 165 5.73 -12.39 -12.18
C SER A 165 4.55 -12.71 -13.11
N VAL A 166 3.40 -12.03 -12.92
CA VAL A 166 2.12 -12.32 -13.57
C VAL A 166 1.43 -11.03 -14.00
N CYS A 167 0.61 -11.08 -15.05
CA CYS A 167 -0.11 -9.90 -15.57
C CYS A 167 -1.55 -9.80 -15.07
N VAL A 168 -2.17 -10.91 -14.69
CA VAL A 168 -3.52 -10.87 -14.08
C VAL A 168 -3.52 -10.22 -12.70
N PRO A 169 -4.63 -9.57 -12.30
CA PRO A 169 -4.81 -9.01 -10.96
C PRO A 169 -4.45 -9.99 -9.84
N VAL A 170 -3.63 -9.54 -8.88
CA VAL A 170 -3.25 -10.33 -7.71
C VAL A 170 -3.81 -9.72 -6.42
N PHE A 171 -4.53 -10.51 -5.65
CA PHE A 171 -4.99 -10.16 -4.32
C PHE A 171 -4.09 -10.78 -3.26
N LEU A 172 -3.72 -10.00 -2.26
CA LEU A 172 -2.98 -10.48 -1.10
C LEU A 172 -3.95 -10.87 0.02
N ALA A 173 -3.82 -12.10 0.53
CA ALA A 173 -4.63 -12.68 1.58
C ALA A 173 -3.77 -13.32 2.69
N GLY A 174 -4.41 -13.59 3.82
CA GLY A 174 -3.80 -14.26 4.96
C GLY A 174 -3.18 -13.27 5.96
N GLY A 175 -3.71 -13.26 7.18
CA GLY A 175 -3.18 -12.43 8.29
C GLY A 175 -3.35 -10.91 8.15
N ILE A 176 -3.89 -10.40 7.03
CA ILE A 176 -4.11 -8.97 6.81
C ILE A 176 -5.21 -8.43 7.74
N ASN A 177 -4.94 -7.30 8.39
CA ASN A 177 -5.77 -6.63 9.36
C ASN A 177 -5.52 -5.10 9.32
N PRO A 178 -6.30 -4.28 10.05
CA PRO A 178 -6.12 -2.83 10.05
C PRO A 178 -4.73 -2.35 10.50
N GLU A 179 -4.02 -3.12 11.32
CA GLU A 179 -2.72 -2.76 11.86
C GLU A 179 -1.57 -2.99 10.86
N ASN A 180 -1.72 -3.94 9.93
CA ASN A 180 -0.64 -4.34 9.02
C ASN A 180 -0.93 -4.11 7.52
N VAL A 181 -2.18 -3.78 7.14
CA VAL A 181 -2.57 -3.61 5.73
C VAL A 181 -1.73 -2.56 4.99
N ARG A 182 -1.33 -1.50 5.70
CA ARG A 182 -0.49 -0.43 5.14
C ARG A 182 0.86 -0.96 4.68
N GLU A 183 1.55 -1.66 5.56
CA GLU A 183 2.87 -2.23 5.27
C GLU A 183 2.77 -3.27 4.15
N ALA A 184 1.74 -4.12 4.21
CA ALA A 184 1.48 -5.13 3.19
C ALA A 184 1.33 -4.51 1.79
N ILE A 185 0.52 -3.46 1.66
CA ILE A 185 0.29 -2.78 0.39
C ILE A 185 1.57 -2.08 -0.10
N LEU A 186 2.25 -1.33 0.75
CA LEU A 186 3.46 -0.60 0.36
C LEU A 186 4.60 -1.54 -0.05
N LYS A 187 4.71 -2.72 0.57
CA LYS A 187 5.76 -3.69 0.30
C LYS A 187 5.46 -4.55 -0.94
N VAL A 188 4.24 -5.06 -1.04
CA VAL A 188 3.85 -6.05 -2.07
C VAL A 188 3.30 -5.40 -3.34
N ASP A 189 2.67 -4.22 -3.20
CA ASP A 189 1.96 -3.52 -4.26
C ASP A 189 0.93 -4.38 -5.03
N PRO A 190 0.00 -5.07 -4.34
CA PRO A 190 -0.95 -5.96 -4.98
C PRO A 190 -2.03 -5.16 -5.74
N TYR A 191 -2.84 -5.83 -6.56
CA TYR A 191 -4.05 -5.22 -7.13
C TYR A 191 -5.09 -4.92 -6.03
N GLY A 192 -5.15 -5.79 -5.03
CA GLY A 192 -6.05 -5.63 -3.89
C GLY A 192 -5.71 -6.53 -2.71
N VAL A 193 -6.52 -6.44 -1.66
CA VAL A 193 -6.43 -7.28 -0.47
C VAL A 193 -7.70 -8.11 -0.31
N ASP A 194 -7.55 -9.36 0.13
CA ASP A 194 -8.64 -10.28 0.45
C ASP A 194 -8.52 -10.73 1.91
N LEU A 195 -9.53 -10.42 2.72
CA LEU A 195 -9.47 -10.65 4.16
C LEU A 195 -10.79 -11.19 4.71
N ALA A 196 -10.68 -12.03 5.75
CA ALA A 196 -11.80 -12.56 6.52
C ALA A 196 -11.59 -12.26 8.01
N SER A 197 -10.76 -13.04 8.70
CA SER A 197 -10.62 -12.97 10.17
C SER A 197 -10.04 -11.67 10.70
N GLY A 198 -9.27 -10.92 9.90
CA GLY A 198 -8.65 -9.66 10.33
C GLY A 198 -9.63 -8.55 10.70
N VAL A 199 -10.89 -8.66 10.26
CA VAL A 199 -11.96 -7.71 10.55
C VAL A 199 -13.19 -8.37 11.20
N GLU A 200 -12.99 -9.53 11.82
CA GLU A 200 -14.04 -10.25 12.54
C GLU A 200 -13.92 -10.03 14.05
N ILE A 201 -15.07 -10.08 14.73
CA ILE A 201 -15.15 -10.21 16.21
C ILE A 201 -14.99 -11.69 16.56
N GLU A 202 -15.74 -12.52 15.84
CA GLU A 202 -15.73 -13.98 15.89
C GLU A 202 -15.95 -14.50 14.46
N LYS A 203 -15.60 -15.76 14.20
CA LYS A 203 -15.63 -16.32 12.84
C LYS A 203 -17.02 -16.17 12.21
N GLY A 204 -17.07 -15.55 11.03
CA GLY A 204 -18.32 -15.30 10.31
C GLY A 204 -19.07 -14.03 10.75
N LYS A 205 -18.60 -13.30 11.78
CA LYS A 205 -19.21 -12.05 12.23
C LYS A 205 -18.21 -10.89 12.18
N ARG A 206 -18.49 -9.94 11.29
CA ARG A 206 -17.66 -8.74 11.07
C ARG A 206 -17.74 -7.77 12.23
N ASP A 207 -16.63 -7.09 12.46
CA ASP A 207 -16.50 -5.96 13.37
C ASP A 207 -16.58 -4.65 12.55
N PRO A 208 -17.64 -3.84 12.71
CA PRO A 208 -17.79 -2.58 11.98
C PRO A 208 -16.61 -1.61 12.17
N GLU A 209 -16.04 -1.54 13.37
CA GLU A 209 -14.94 -0.61 13.66
C GLU A 209 -13.64 -1.09 13.01
N LYS A 210 -13.36 -2.41 13.01
CA LYS A 210 -12.19 -2.93 12.28
C LYS A 210 -12.32 -2.73 10.78
N VAL A 211 -13.50 -2.94 10.20
CA VAL A 211 -13.73 -2.68 8.77
C VAL A 211 -13.51 -1.19 8.46
N LYS A 212 -14.07 -0.29 9.26
CA LYS A 212 -13.88 1.16 9.09
C LYS A 212 -12.41 1.56 9.18
N LYS A 213 -11.69 1.05 10.18
CA LYS A 213 -10.25 1.29 10.37
C LYS A 213 -9.43 0.78 9.17
N LEU A 214 -9.69 -0.45 8.72
CA LEU A 214 -9.05 -1.01 7.53
C LEU A 214 -9.23 -0.11 6.30
N MET A 215 -10.47 0.26 6.00
CA MET A 215 -10.77 1.10 4.83
C MET A 215 -10.13 2.49 4.94
N ALA A 216 -10.01 3.03 6.16
CA ALA A 216 -9.30 4.29 6.38
C ALA A 216 -7.79 4.17 6.11
N GLU A 217 -7.15 3.10 6.58
CA GLU A 217 -5.72 2.87 6.32
C GLU A 217 -5.42 2.66 4.83
N ILE A 218 -6.27 1.91 4.11
CA ILE A 218 -6.12 1.75 2.66
C ILE A 218 -6.24 3.09 1.93
N ARG A 219 -7.22 3.93 2.28
CA ARG A 219 -7.36 5.28 1.68
C ARG A 219 -6.14 6.17 1.96
N LYS A 220 -5.54 6.09 3.15
CA LYS A 220 -4.30 6.83 3.46
C LYS A 220 -3.15 6.39 2.56
N VAL A 221 -3.00 5.08 2.36
CA VAL A 221 -1.98 4.53 1.45
C VAL A 221 -2.23 4.95 0.01
N GLU A 222 -3.47 4.87 -0.47
CA GLU A 222 -3.83 5.34 -1.81
C GLU A 222 -3.50 6.82 -2.00
N TYR A 223 -3.82 7.65 -1.01
CA TYR A 223 -3.48 9.07 -1.03
C TYR A 223 -1.96 9.27 -1.14
N GLU A 224 -1.18 8.60 -0.31
CA GLU A 224 0.28 8.70 -0.34
C GLU A 224 0.86 8.24 -1.69
N VAL A 225 0.46 7.07 -2.18
CA VAL A 225 1.00 6.52 -3.44
C VAL A 225 0.65 7.39 -4.65
N ASN A 226 -0.55 7.98 -4.67
CA ASN A 226 -0.97 8.85 -5.79
C ASN A 226 -0.26 10.21 -5.82
N HIS A 227 0.12 10.71 -4.65
CA HIS A 227 0.72 12.03 -4.51
C HIS A 227 2.21 11.99 -4.27
N THR A 228 2.81 10.80 -4.15
CA THR A 228 4.27 10.64 -4.13
C THR A 228 4.83 10.80 -5.54
N LEU A 229 5.91 11.55 -5.65
CA LEU A 229 6.69 11.69 -6.89
C LEU A 229 8.07 11.09 -6.68
N VAL A 230 8.47 10.17 -7.56
CA VAL A 230 9.80 9.57 -7.58
C VAL A 230 10.52 10.05 -8.82
N ILE A 231 11.69 10.67 -8.64
CA ILE A 231 12.52 11.21 -9.72
C ILE A 231 13.91 10.59 -9.61
N MET A 232 14.43 10.11 -10.74
CA MET A 232 15.85 9.83 -10.89
C MET A 232 16.55 11.12 -11.28
N SER A 233 17.57 11.50 -10.54
CA SER A 233 18.39 12.65 -10.89
C SER A 233 19.83 12.21 -11.13
N GLU A 234 20.40 12.63 -12.26
CA GLU A 234 21.63 12.09 -12.84
C GLU A 234 22.85 13.02 -12.68
N SER A 235 22.62 14.29 -12.28
CA SER A 235 23.70 15.25 -12.03
C SER A 235 23.38 16.24 -10.91
N TYR A 236 24.37 16.72 -10.16
CA TYR A 236 24.16 17.71 -9.07
C TYR A 236 23.28 18.90 -9.47
N GLU A 237 23.41 19.37 -10.71
CA GLU A 237 22.62 20.46 -11.28
C GLU A 237 21.12 20.14 -11.32
N GLU A 238 20.74 18.90 -11.66
CA GLU A 238 19.34 18.50 -11.64
C GLU A 238 18.73 18.45 -10.23
N THR A 239 19.47 18.03 -9.19
CA THR A 239 18.96 18.09 -7.80
C THR A 239 18.75 19.53 -7.41
N ARG A 240 19.68 20.39 -7.80
CA ARG A 240 19.57 21.82 -7.55
C ARG A 240 18.35 22.41 -8.27
N ASN A 241 18.10 22.00 -9.52
CA ASN A 241 16.92 22.42 -10.26
C ASN A 241 15.61 21.91 -9.64
N ILE A 242 15.56 20.66 -9.16
CA ILE A 242 14.40 20.14 -8.41
C ILE A 242 14.18 20.97 -7.15
N GLY A 243 15.23 21.24 -6.38
CA GLY A 243 15.17 22.11 -5.21
C GLY A 243 14.66 23.51 -5.57
N LYS A 244 15.10 24.08 -6.69
CA LYS A 244 14.67 25.40 -7.18
C LYS A 244 13.19 25.43 -7.52
N VAL A 245 12.64 24.38 -8.13
CA VAL A 245 11.19 24.28 -8.36
C VAL A 245 10.45 24.25 -7.03
N ILE A 246 10.89 23.43 -6.06
CA ILE A 246 10.31 23.37 -4.71
C ILE A 246 10.34 24.78 -4.06
N GLY A 247 11.49 25.46 -4.07
CA GLY A 247 11.66 26.79 -3.47
C GLY A 247 10.79 27.87 -4.12
N LYS A 248 10.59 27.83 -5.45
CA LYS A 248 9.68 28.76 -6.15
C LYS A 248 8.24 28.62 -5.69
N MET A 249 7.83 27.39 -5.38
CA MET A 249 6.48 27.07 -4.95
C MET A 249 6.26 27.16 -3.44
N ALA A 250 7.36 27.21 -2.67
CA ALA A 250 7.31 27.31 -1.23
C ALA A 250 6.60 28.60 -0.79
N PHE A 251 5.94 28.49 0.35
CA PHE A 251 5.07 29.50 0.93
C PHE A 251 5.44 29.76 2.40
N ALA A 252 5.01 30.89 2.96
CA ALA A 252 5.27 31.22 4.36
C ALA A 252 4.76 30.12 5.31
N GLY A 253 5.62 29.64 6.20
CA GLY A 253 5.36 28.52 7.11
C GLY A 253 5.55 27.13 6.48
N SER A 254 6.04 27.02 5.24
CA SER A 254 6.25 25.70 4.65
C SER A 254 7.48 25.00 5.24
N VAL A 255 7.31 23.73 5.63
CA VAL A 255 8.36 22.86 6.16
C VAL A 255 8.72 21.80 5.13
N ILE A 256 10.00 21.73 4.78
CA ILE A 256 10.59 20.80 3.82
C ILE A 256 11.57 19.90 4.58
N ALA A 257 11.13 18.68 4.87
CA ALA A 257 11.86 17.66 5.63
C ALA A 257 12.73 16.81 4.70
N LEU A 258 14.05 16.98 4.78
CA LEU A 258 15.03 16.28 3.95
C LEU A 258 15.62 15.08 4.70
N CYS A 259 15.37 13.89 4.17
CA CYS A 259 15.83 12.62 4.72
C CYS A 259 16.81 11.94 3.76
N GLY A 260 17.76 11.20 4.29
CA GLY A 260 18.74 10.44 3.49
C GLY A 260 20.11 10.37 4.15
N GLU A 261 20.95 9.46 3.64
CA GLU A 261 22.28 9.19 4.20
C GLU A 261 23.29 10.32 3.94
N LEU A 262 24.47 10.23 4.55
CA LEU A 262 25.54 11.19 4.33
C LEU A 262 25.93 11.20 2.85
N GLY A 263 26.06 12.37 2.25
CA GLY A 263 26.39 12.48 0.82
C GLY A 263 25.20 12.29 -0.14
N SER A 264 23.98 12.06 0.35
CA SER A 264 22.79 11.87 -0.54
C SER A 264 22.34 13.12 -1.30
N GLY A 265 23.00 14.27 -1.12
CA GLY A 265 22.68 15.52 -1.83
C GLY A 265 21.66 16.43 -1.15
N LYS A 266 21.35 16.23 0.13
CA LYS A 266 20.43 17.08 0.92
C LYS A 266 20.77 18.57 0.81
N THR A 267 22.02 18.94 1.10
CA THR A 267 22.47 20.34 1.00
C THR A 267 22.41 20.88 -0.43
N THR A 268 22.69 20.06 -1.44
CA THR A 268 22.55 20.45 -2.85
C THR A 268 21.09 20.78 -3.19
N LEU A 269 20.14 20.00 -2.66
CA LEU A 269 18.72 20.29 -2.79
C LEU A 269 18.36 21.59 -2.07
N THR A 270 18.86 21.80 -0.84
CA THR A 270 18.64 23.04 -0.08
C THR A 270 19.19 24.27 -0.79
N GLN A 271 20.35 24.16 -1.45
CA GLN A 271 20.88 25.23 -2.31
C GLN A 271 19.93 25.55 -3.46
N GLY A 272 19.33 24.52 -4.07
CA GLY A 272 18.25 24.69 -5.04
C GLY A 272 17.05 25.43 -4.45
N ILE A 273 16.55 24.99 -3.29
CA ILE A 273 15.42 25.62 -2.58
C ILE A 273 15.73 27.10 -2.32
N ALA A 274 16.93 27.42 -1.86
CA ALA A 274 17.38 28.79 -1.65
C ALA A 274 17.35 29.63 -2.93
N GLU A 275 17.80 29.07 -4.06
CA GLU A 275 17.68 29.75 -5.37
C GLU A 275 16.23 29.98 -5.79
N GLY A 276 15.34 29.02 -5.52
CA GLY A 276 13.91 29.18 -5.79
C GLY A 276 13.25 30.24 -4.91
N LEU A 277 13.87 30.54 -3.77
CA LEU A 277 13.48 31.59 -2.84
C LEU A 277 14.23 32.90 -3.09
N ASP A 278 14.96 33.06 -4.20
CA ASP A 278 15.72 34.28 -4.51
C ASP A 278 16.76 34.66 -3.43
N VAL A 279 17.35 33.66 -2.76
CA VAL A 279 18.49 33.87 -1.85
C VAL A 279 19.76 34.09 -2.67
N HIS A 280 20.40 35.24 -2.49
CA HIS A 280 21.63 35.60 -3.23
C HIS A 280 22.94 35.27 -2.49
N SER A 281 22.87 34.96 -1.19
CA SER A 281 24.02 34.53 -0.40
C SER A 281 24.40 33.08 -0.67
N PHE A 282 25.67 32.74 -0.48
CA PHE A 282 26.14 31.36 -0.62
C PHE A 282 25.56 30.47 0.51
N VAL A 283 24.80 29.44 0.15
CA VAL A 283 24.18 28.50 1.10
C VAL A 283 25.09 27.30 1.33
N THR A 284 25.37 27.04 2.61
CA THR A 284 26.22 25.95 3.08
C THR A 284 25.47 25.16 4.15
N SER A 285 25.83 23.88 4.30
CA SER A 285 25.31 23.08 5.43
C SER A 285 25.69 23.76 6.76
N PRO A 286 24.74 23.92 7.70
CA PRO A 286 24.97 24.52 9.01
C PRO A 286 25.69 23.54 9.95
N THR A 287 26.76 22.91 9.49
CA THR A 287 27.50 21.84 10.16
C THR A 287 27.93 22.18 11.59
N PHE A 288 28.17 23.46 11.90
CA PHE A 288 28.62 23.92 13.22
C PHE A 288 27.61 24.77 14.00
N VAL A 289 26.62 25.34 13.32
CA VAL A 289 25.68 26.30 13.92
C VAL A 289 24.25 25.75 14.06
N ILE A 290 23.99 24.53 13.56
CA ILE A 290 22.69 23.83 13.54
C ILE A 290 21.65 24.53 12.67
N VAL A 291 21.54 25.86 12.73
CA VAL A 291 20.62 26.69 11.93
C VAL A 291 21.39 27.79 11.21
N ASN A 292 21.20 27.89 9.90
CA ASN A 292 21.53 29.06 9.10
C ASN A 292 20.23 29.78 8.69
N GLN A 293 20.24 31.11 8.71
CA GLN A 293 19.13 31.92 8.22
C GLN A 293 19.57 32.72 6.99
N TYR A 294 18.76 32.67 5.94
CA TYR A 294 19.04 33.37 4.70
C TYR A 294 17.88 34.27 4.29
N LYS A 295 18.20 35.43 3.72
CA LYS A 295 17.22 36.38 3.22
C LYS A 295 16.96 36.14 1.72
N GLY A 296 15.72 35.86 1.39
CA GLY A 296 15.21 35.77 0.01
C GLY A 296 13.82 36.39 -0.11
N ARG A 297 13.06 36.00 -1.12
CA ARG A 297 11.61 36.25 -1.30
C ARG A 297 10.82 35.88 -0.04
N LEU A 298 11.19 34.77 0.59
CA LEU A 298 10.81 34.40 1.96
C LEU A 298 12.10 34.09 2.74
N PRO A 299 12.15 34.33 4.07
CA PRO A 299 13.26 33.86 4.89
C PRO A 299 13.43 32.35 4.75
N LEU A 300 14.66 31.86 4.57
CA LEU A 300 14.96 30.44 4.59
C LEU A 300 15.68 30.08 5.89
N TYR A 301 15.07 29.20 6.68
CA TYR A 301 15.68 28.55 7.83
C TYR A 301 16.23 27.19 7.39
N HIS A 302 17.55 27.10 7.26
CA HIS A 302 18.23 25.86 6.93
C HIS A 302 18.72 25.22 8.22
N ILE A 303 18.12 24.10 8.61
CA ILE A 303 18.41 23.38 9.85
C ILE A 303 19.12 22.06 9.51
N ASP A 304 20.19 21.71 10.22
CA ASP A 304 20.83 20.39 10.14
C ASP A 304 20.80 19.71 11.51
N THR A 305 20.00 18.64 11.60
CA THR A 305 19.80 17.91 12.86
C THR A 305 20.73 16.72 13.05
N TYR A 306 21.73 16.53 12.19
CA TYR A 306 22.64 15.38 12.22
C TYR A 306 23.32 15.19 13.59
N ARG A 307 23.62 16.29 14.29
CA ARG A 307 24.36 16.28 15.56
C ARG A 307 23.48 16.28 16.81
N LEU A 308 22.16 16.38 16.64
CA LEU A 308 21.26 16.34 17.79
C LEU A 308 21.28 14.96 18.43
N ARG A 309 21.27 14.97 19.76
CA ARG A 309 21.30 13.77 20.62
C ARG A 309 19.90 13.37 21.03
N SER A 310 19.02 14.33 21.23
CA SER A 310 17.62 14.10 21.58
C SER A 310 16.71 15.17 20.96
N LEU A 311 15.40 14.97 21.12
CA LEU A 311 14.40 15.97 20.74
C LEU A 311 14.49 17.23 21.61
N ASP A 312 15.01 17.13 22.85
CA ASP A 312 15.16 18.26 23.77
C ASP A 312 16.05 19.36 23.17
N ASP A 313 17.08 18.98 22.41
CA ASP A 313 17.95 19.94 21.72
C ASP A 313 17.14 20.86 20.77
N MET A 314 16.06 20.36 20.14
CA MET A 314 15.19 21.18 19.29
C MET A 314 14.30 22.13 20.10
N TYR A 315 13.82 21.70 21.26
CA TYR A 315 13.05 22.57 22.16
C TYR A 315 13.91 23.72 22.67
N GLU A 316 15.17 23.46 23.04
CA GLU A 316 16.12 24.50 23.47
C GLU A 316 16.44 25.50 22.35
N LEU A 317 16.43 25.07 21.09
CA LEU A 317 16.60 25.93 19.92
C LEU A 317 15.36 26.80 19.59
N GLY A 318 14.22 26.56 20.24
CA GLY A 318 12.98 27.28 19.93
C GLY A 318 12.41 26.92 18.55
N TYR A 319 12.42 25.63 18.18
CA TYR A 319 12.09 25.17 16.83
C TYR A 319 10.73 25.64 16.28
N GLU A 320 9.78 25.92 17.17
CA GLU A 320 8.44 26.41 16.84
C GLU A 320 8.48 27.70 16.02
N GLU A 321 9.47 28.58 16.26
CA GLU A 321 9.65 29.82 15.48
C GLU A 321 9.96 29.54 14.01
N PHE A 322 10.63 28.43 13.72
CA PHE A 322 10.98 28.03 12.35
C PHE A 322 9.82 27.31 11.67
N PHE A 323 9.10 26.44 12.40
CA PHE A 323 8.02 25.63 11.81
C PHE A 323 6.72 26.42 11.62
N TYR A 324 6.44 27.37 12.51
CA TYR A 324 5.18 28.12 12.52
C TYR A 324 5.37 29.63 12.22
N GLY A 325 6.59 30.05 11.88
CA GLY A 325 6.90 31.41 11.47
C GLY A 325 6.58 31.70 9.99
N ASP A 326 6.96 32.90 9.52
CA ASP A 326 6.64 33.38 8.16
C ASP A 326 7.64 32.90 7.08
N GLY A 327 8.69 32.16 7.47
CA GLY A 327 9.73 31.67 6.57
C GLY A 327 9.45 30.27 6.01
N VAL A 328 10.40 29.79 5.22
CA VAL A 328 10.47 28.42 4.73
C VAL A 328 11.53 27.68 5.53
N THR A 329 11.19 26.52 6.08
CA THR A 329 12.14 25.68 6.81
C THR A 329 12.58 24.51 5.96
N ALA A 330 13.88 24.43 5.67
CA ALA A 330 14.50 23.25 5.07
C ALA A 330 15.30 22.53 6.16
N ILE A 331 14.83 21.35 6.57
CA ILE A 331 15.44 20.60 7.68
C ILE A 331 16.11 19.32 7.18
N GLU A 332 17.42 19.28 7.28
CA GLU A 332 18.22 18.10 6.99
C GLU A 332 18.23 17.11 8.17
N TRP A 333 18.26 15.83 7.81
CA TRP A 333 18.20 14.71 8.75
C TRP A 333 16.89 14.66 9.54
N ALA A 334 15.80 15.11 8.90
CA ALA A 334 14.49 15.27 9.53
C ALA A 334 13.96 13.99 10.20
N GLN A 335 14.42 12.81 9.78
CA GLN A 335 14.11 11.53 10.44
C GLN A 335 14.52 11.49 11.93
N LYS A 336 15.45 12.33 12.38
CA LYS A 336 15.84 12.44 13.80
C LYS A 336 14.85 13.22 14.65
N VAL A 337 14.00 14.03 14.03
CA VAL A 337 13.05 14.93 14.70
C VAL A 337 11.63 14.74 14.18
N GLU A 338 11.36 13.58 13.58
CA GLU A 338 10.07 13.25 12.98
C GLU A 338 8.87 13.46 13.93
N PRO A 339 8.96 13.18 15.25
CA PRO A 339 7.86 13.47 16.18
C PRO A 339 7.55 14.97 16.38
N LEU A 340 8.43 15.88 15.96
CA LEU A 340 8.26 17.34 16.08
C LEU A 340 7.78 18.00 14.80
N LEU A 341 7.79 17.29 13.66
CA LEU A 341 7.32 17.84 12.40
C LEU A 341 5.84 18.23 12.51
N PRO A 342 5.41 19.33 11.85
CA PRO A 342 4.00 19.71 11.85
C PRO A 342 3.13 18.66 11.13
N GLU A 343 1.81 18.75 11.27
CA GLU A 343 0.87 17.85 10.58
C GLU A 343 1.00 17.93 9.05
N GLU A 344 1.34 19.11 8.51
CA GLU A 344 1.52 19.35 7.08
C GLU A 344 2.96 19.76 6.74
N TYR A 345 3.63 18.99 5.88
CA TYR A 345 5.00 19.23 5.43
C TYR A 345 5.28 18.52 4.10
N LEU A 346 6.37 18.90 3.44
CA LEU A 346 6.92 18.18 2.30
C LEU A 346 8.07 17.30 2.76
N ARG A 347 7.95 15.98 2.66
CA ARG A 347 9.08 15.07 2.89
C ARG A 347 9.81 14.81 1.57
N VAL A 348 11.13 14.94 1.58
CA VAL A 348 11.99 14.58 0.46
C VAL A 348 13.02 13.58 0.94
N GLU A 349 12.94 12.36 0.44
CA GLU A 349 13.89 11.28 0.71
C GLU A 349 14.88 11.21 -0.45
N LEU A 350 16.18 11.31 -0.14
CA LEU A 350 17.26 11.19 -1.11
C LEU A 350 18.04 9.91 -0.83
N GLU A 351 18.02 8.99 -1.80
CA GLU A 351 18.75 7.72 -1.79
C GLU A 351 19.94 7.81 -2.75
N TYR A 352 21.15 7.48 -2.27
CA TYR A 352 22.35 7.43 -3.10
C TYR A 352 22.28 6.24 -4.06
N VAL A 353 22.50 6.48 -5.36
CA VAL A 353 22.55 5.43 -6.38
C VAL A 353 23.98 5.28 -6.91
N SER A 354 24.61 6.40 -7.29
CA SER A 354 26.00 6.47 -7.70
C SER A 354 26.58 7.85 -7.38
N GLU A 355 27.83 8.12 -7.79
CA GLU A 355 28.50 9.40 -7.49
C GLU A 355 27.72 10.63 -8.00
N SER A 356 27.05 10.50 -9.14
CA SER A 356 26.22 11.56 -9.70
C SER A 356 24.72 11.24 -9.65
N GLU A 357 24.31 10.00 -9.42
CA GLU A 357 22.91 9.60 -9.47
C GLU A 357 22.28 9.46 -8.08
N ARG A 358 21.05 9.92 -7.94
CA ARG A 358 20.23 9.70 -6.75
C ARG A 358 18.77 9.53 -7.13
N LYS A 359 18.09 8.72 -6.34
CA LYS A 359 16.64 8.59 -6.36
C LYS A 359 16.06 9.55 -5.33
N ILE A 360 15.15 10.42 -5.78
CA ILE A 360 14.50 11.43 -4.95
C ILE A 360 13.02 11.08 -4.87
N THR A 361 12.55 10.80 -3.67
CA THR A 361 11.14 10.51 -3.38
C THR A 361 10.52 11.68 -2.62
N ILE A 362 9.57 12.37 -3.24
CA ILE A 362 8.88 13.55 -2.69
C ILE A 362 7.48 13.14 -2.24
N LYS A 363 7.19 13.23 -0.94
CA LYS A 363 5.91 12.85 -0.32
C LYS A 363 5.26 14.09 0.32
N PRO A 364 4.06 14.49 -0.13
CA PRO A 364 3.35 15.63 0.44
C PRO A 364 2.43 15.21 1.59
N TYR A 365 2.46 15.97 2.68
CA TYR A 365 1.50 15.91 3.79
C TYR A 365 0.78 17.25 3.87
N GLY A 366 -0.52 17.27 3.57
CA GLY A 366 -1.32 18.50 3.43
C GLY A 366 -1.56 18.90 1.98
N GLN A 367 -2.71 19.55 1.71
CA GLN A 367 -3.18 19.81 0.34
C GLN A 367 -2.26 20.77 -0.44
N ARG A 368 -1.71 21.80 0.22
CA ARG A 368 -0.81 22.75 -0.44
C ARG A 368 0.47 22.09 -0.94
N TYR A 369 0.96 21.07 -0.21
CA TYR A 369 2.13 20.31 -0.62
C TYR A 369 1.83 19.33 -1.76
N VAL A 370 0.61 18.80 -1.84
CA VAL A 370 0.15 18.05 -3.01
C VAL A 370 0.22 18.92 -4.27
N ASP A 371 -0.23 20.17 -4.16
CA ASP A 371 -0.18 21.11 -5.29
C ASP A 371 1.28 21.39 -5.72
N ILE A 372 2.21 21.45 -4.76
CA ILE A 372 3.66 21.51 -5.04
C ILE A 372 4.10 20.31 -5.86
N VAL A 373 3.83 19.09 -5.39
CA VAL A 373 4.28 17.87 -6.08
C VAL A 373 3.67 17.75 -7.48
N ASN A 374 2.41 18.15 -7.67
CA ASN A 374 1.74 18.09 -8.97
C ASN A 374 2.31 19.06 -10.02
N GLN A 375 3.02 20.11 -9.62
CA GLN A 375 3.70 21.01 -10.56
C GLN A 375 5.17 20.63 -10.83
N ILE A 376 5.73 19.71 -10.03
CA ILE A 376 7.05 19.12 -10.31
C ILE A 376 6.93 17.98 -11.33
N LYS A 377 5.80 17.25 -11.32
CA LYS A 377 5.41 16.30 -12.38
C LYS A 377 5.30 17.01 -13.72
#